data_AF-A0A6N8BRE9-F1
#
_entry.id   AF-A0A6N8BRE9-F1
#
_cell.length_a   1.000
_cell.length_b   1.000
_cell.length_c   1.000
_cell.angle_alpha   90.00
_cell.angle_beta   90.00
_cell.angle_gamma   90.00
#
_symmetry.space_group_name_H-M   'P 1'
#
loop_
_entity.id
_entity.type
_entity.pdbx_description
1 polymer ?
#
loop_
_entity_poly.entity_id
_entity_poly.type
_entity_poly.pdbx_seq_one_letter_code
_entity_poly.pdbx_strand_id
1 'polypeptide(L)'
;MFLLIDNYDSFTYNLVQAFYALGHKPVVLRNDDPAVLDMAVNPELSMVCISPGPGHPANAGLCPEFLKRLSPRIPVLGVCLGHQLLGLHAGARVEVGPCIMHGKQSEIVHDGTGMFLGLPNPMRVGRYHSLVVRADEDAENPRFTVTARAPEGEVMALRYNDRPWVGVQFHPESVLTPDGLRLLGNFPQSILGTGAETSDFSGILERLARRENLTAEMAAAGFAALMDGKMTPAQAGGFLMGLRMKGESSLELAHATRAALARAVRVDGISGTTIDVVGTGGDGRNSFNCSTASSLTLAGMGYKVVKHGNRAVSSKCGSADALEALGITLEKDPVLVAEMVKKRNFAFIFAPYFHPSFANIGPVRKEMGVRTLFNILGPMINPARPSHLLMGVARPELVDLVAETLLQSPLQRAAVVCGSGNYDEVTPIGPTKMALLQNGKITSMMLDPQEFGIPSCSVDDLAVSGKEQAVAVLNDILDGQGPRAMMDMVVLNVGLAIYLLEEKMDMALCMARAREAVSAGVGRKVLHAA
;
A
#
# COMPACT_ATOMS: atom_id res chain seq x y z
N MET A 1 5.06 3.18 34.29
CA MET A 1 4.62 1.93 34.98
C MET A 1 3.33 1.43 34.32
N PHE A 2 3.23 0.14 34.05
CA PHE A 2 2.01 -0.48 33.50
C PHE A 2 1.29 -1.25 34.61
N LEU A 3 0.05 -0.88 34.91
CA LEU A 3 -0.81 -1.63 35.83
C LEU A 3 -1.75 -2.57 35.06
N LEU A 4 -1.83 -3.83 35.48
CA LEU A 4 -2.88 -4.76 35.09
C LEU A 4 -3.73 -5.10 36.31
N ILE A 5 -5.02 -4.81 36.28
CA ILE A 5 -5.95 -5.12 37.37
C ILE A 5 -6.59 -6.48 37.09
N ASP A 6 -6.30 -7.47 37.94
CA ASP A 6 -6.83 -8.83 37.89
C ASP A 6 -8.22 -8.91 38.52
N ASN A 7 -9.24 -9.25 37.72
CA ASN A 7 -10.60 -9.48 38.19
C ASN A 7 -10.87 -10.97 38.43
N TYR A 8 -9.85 -11.75 38.81
CA TYR A 8 -9.95 -13.17 39.14
C TYR A 8 -10.33 -14.06 37.95
N ASP A 9 -9.77 -13.78 36.77
CA ASP A 9 -9.98 -14.60 35.58
C ASP A 9 -8.77 -15.50 35.27
N SER A 10 -9.04 -16.71 34.79
CA SER A 10 -8.01 -17.63 34.30
C SER A 10 -7.16 -17.07 33.15
N PHE A 11 -7.70 -16.12 32.37
CA PHE A 11 -7.00 -15.50 31.25
C PHE A 11 -6.14 -14.29 31.63
N THR A 12 -6.22 -13.78 32.87
CA THR A 12 -5.43 -12.62 33.31
C THR A 12 -3.93 -12.82 33.03
N TYR A 13 -3.38 -13.99 33.38
CA TYR A 13 -1.95 -14.24 33.17
C TYR A 13 -1.58 -14.53 31.72
N ASN A 14 -2.53 -14.91 30.86
CA ASN A 14 -2.32 -14.96 29.41
C ASN A 14 -2.15 -13.55 28.85
N LEU A 15 -2.94 -12.57 29.33
CA LEU A 15 -2.73 -11.15 29.01
C LEU A 15 -1.36 -10.66 29.50
N VAL A 16 -0.98 -11.01 30.74
CA VAL A 16 0.36 -10.69 31.27
C VAL A 16 1.44 -11.22 30.32
N GLN A 17 1.39 -12.51 29.96
CA GLN A 17 2.36 -13.13 29.05
C GLN A 17 2.38 -12.47 27.68
N ALA A 18 1.22 -12.16 27.11
CA ALA A 18 1.11 -11.45 25.83
C ALA A 18 1.80 -10.08 25.88
N PHE A 19 1.59 -9.31 26.96
CA PHE A 19 2.25 -8.04 27.14
C PHE A 19 3.76 -8.16 27.36
N TYR A 20 4.21 -9.20 28.07
CA TYR A 20 5.64 -9.53 28.17
C TYR A 20 6.26 -9.79 26.80
N ALA A 21 5.59 -10.56 25.94
CA ALA A 21 6.04 -10.83 24.58
C ALA A 21 6.12 -9.54 23.72
N LEU A 22 5.28 -8.54 24.02
CA LEU A 22 5.28 -7.22 23.40
C LEU A 22 6.26 -6.23 24.04
N GLY A 23 7.09 -6.66 25.00
CA GLY A 23 8.10 -5.82 25.65
C GLY A 23 7.60 -5.02 26.84
N HIS A 24 6.35 -5.21 27.25
CA HIS A 24 5.74 -4.54 28.41
C HIS A 24 5.80 -5.43 29.66
N LYS A 25 6.06 -4.81 30.83
CA LYS A 25 6.16 -5.53 32.12
C LYS A 25 5.08 -5.02 33.08
N PRO A 26 3.85 -5.56 33.03
CA PRO A 26 2.77 -5.12 33.90
C PRO A 26 3.02 -5.50 35.36
N VAL A 27 2.72 -4.58 36.26
CA VAL A 27 2.49 -4.85 37.69
C VAL A 27 1.04 -5.31 37.82
N VAL A 28 0.82 -6.48 38.44
CA VAL A 28 -0.51 -7.06 38.58
C VAL A 28 -1.02 -6.83 39.99
N LEU A 29 -2.19 -6.20 40.14
CA LEU A 29 -2.91 -6.07 41.40
C LEU A 29 -4.31 -6.66 41.25
N ARG A 30 -4.84 -7.28 42.30
CA ARG A 30 -6.22 -7.79 42.29
C ARG A 30 -7.20 -6.64 42.44
N ASN A 31 -8.40 -6.79 41.89
CA ASN A 31 -9.41 -5.74 41.89
C ASN A 31 -9.93 -5.34 43.28
N ASP A 32 -9.63 -6.11 44.33
CA ASP A 32 -9.97 -5.85 45.73
C ASP A 32 -8.78 -5.39 46.57
N ASP A 33 -7.58 -5.30 45.99
CA ASP A 33 -6.39 -4.78 46.66
C ASP A 33 -6.50 -3.25 46.83
N PRO A 34 -6.47 -2.71 48.06
CA PRO A 34 -6.54 -1.28 48.29
C PRO A 34 -5.48 -0.47 47.52
N ALA A 35 -4.31 -1.05 47.24
CA ALA A 35 -3.24 -0.42 46.48
C ALA A 35 -3.67 -0.04 45.05
N VAL A 36 -4.72 -0.64 44.49
CA VAL A 36 -5.30 -0.24 43.21
C VAL A 36 -5.69 1.24 43.22
N LEU A 37 -6.30 1.72 44.31
CA LEU A 37 -6.73 3.13 44.40
C LEU A 37 -5.54 4.08 44.55
N ASP A 38 -4.46 3.65 45.21
CA ASP A 38 -3.21 4.41 45.29
C ASP A 38 -2.54 4.53 43.92
N MET A 39 -2.61 3.46 43.10
CA MET A 39 -2.09 3.50 41.73
C MET A 39 -2.85 4.50 40.84
N ALA A 40 -4.15 4.74 41.07
CA ALA A 40 -4.95 5.65 40.24
C ALA A 40 -4.40 7.09 40.21
N VAL A 41 -3.72 7.49 41.28
CA VAL A 41 -3.12 8.83 41.48
C VAL A 41 -1.60 8.81 41.41
N ASN A 42 -0.98 7.66 41.13
CA ASN A 42 0.47 7.53 41.06
C ASN A 42 1.01 8.22 39.79
N PRO A 43 1.95 9.17 39.90
CA PRO A 43 2.49 9.90 38.74
C PRO A 43 3.31 9.03 37.79
N GLU A 44 3.80 7.87 38.22
CA GLU A 44 4.55 6.95 37.37
C GLU A 44 3.66 6.03 36.54
N LEU A 45 2.35 5.97 36.83
CA LEU A 45 1.41 5.16 36.06
C LEU A 45 1.29 5.70 34.64
N SER A 46 1.55 4.86 33.64
CA SER A 46 1.64 5.26 32.23
C SER A 46 0.66 4.54 31.32
N MET A 47 0.08 3.42 31.75
CA MET A 47 -0.95 2.67 31.03
C MET A 47 -1.63 1.65 31.96
N VAL A 48 -2.88 1.30 31.68
CA VAL A 48 -3.69 0.37 32.46
C VAL A 48 -4.36 -0.68 31.57
N CYS A 49 -4.40 -1.92 32.03
CA CYS A 49 -5.25 -2.98 31.47
C CYS A 49 -6.18 -3.50 32.57
N ILE A 50 -7.49 -3.50 32.31
CA ILE A 50 -8.50 -4.13 33.17
C ILE A 50 -8.85 -5.46 32.54
N SER A 51 -8.46 -6.54 33.24
CA SER A 51 -8.60 -7.92 32.77
C SER A 51 -10.06 -8.36 32.64
N PRO A 52 -10.31 -9.51 31.97
CA PRO A 52 -11.56 -10.26 32.08
C PRO A 52 -11.85 -10.64 33.54
N GLY A 53 -13.07 -11.10 33.80
CA GLY A 53 -13.48 -11.56 35.13
C GLY A 53 -14.91 -12.09 35.13
N PRO A 54 -15.29 -12.84 36.17
CA PRO A 54 -16.64 -13.34 36.32
C PRO A 54 -17.61 -12.25 36.80
N GLY A 55 -18.90 -12.49 36.59
CA GLY A 55 -19.96 -11.67 37.17
C GLY A 55 -20.27 -10.40 36.38
N HIS A 56 -20.99 -9.49 37.04
CA HIS A 56 -21.47 -8.24 36.44
C HIS A 56 -20.43 -7.12 36.65
N PRO A 57 -20.16 -6.24 35.66
CA PRO A 57 -19.13 -5.18 35.76
C PRO A 57 -19.33 -4.21 36.94
N ALA A 58 -20.57 -4.02 37.40
CA ALA A 58 -20.85 -3.21 38.60
C ALA A 58 -20.21 -3.78 39.88
N ASN A 59 -19.88 -5.08 39.90
CA ASN A 59 -19.28 -5.79 41.02
C ASN A 59 -17.77 -6.05 40.80
N ALA A 60 -17.13 -5.35 39.87
CA ALA A 60 -15.69 -5.51 39.56
C ALA A 60 -14.77 -4.87 40.62
N GLY A 61 -15.04 -5.15 41.90
CA GLY A 61 -14.25 -4.68 43.03
C GLY A 61 -14.08 -3.16 43.07
N LEU A 62 -12.83 -2.71 43.22
CA LEU A 62 -12.42 -1.31 43.25
C LEU A 62 -12.30 -0.67 41.86
N CYS A 63 -12.44 -1.43 40.76
CA CYS A 63 -12.29 -0.91 39.40
C CYS A 63 -13.23 0.27 39.06
N PRO A 64 -14.53 0.27 39.46
CA PRO A 64 -15.41 1.41 39.20
C PRO A 64 -14.94 2.70 39.88
N GLU A 65 -14.39 2.60 41.10
CA GLU A 65 -13.85 3.73 41.85
C GLU A 65 -12.49 4.16 41.31
N PHE A 66 -11.64 3.20 40.94
CA PHE A 66 -10.37 3.43 40.26
C PHE A 66 -10.55 4.28 39.00
N LEU A 67 -11.50 3.94 38.11
CA LEU A 67 -11.76 4.70 36.88
C LEU A 67 -12.21 6.13 37.14
N LYS A 68 -12.92 6.41 38.25
CA LYS A 68 -13.30 7.80 38.62
C LYS A 68 -12.10 8.64 39.06
N ARG A 69 -11.08 8.00 39.66
CA ARG A 69 -9.88 8.67 40.18
C ARG A 69 -8.77 8.78 39.16
N LEU A 70 -8.73 7.87 38.19
CA LEU A 70 -7.68 7.79 37.19
C LEU A 70 -7.65 9.07 36.32
N SER A 71 -6.45 9.60 36.11
CA SER A 71 -6.24 10.69 35.18
C SER A 71 -6.74 10.32 33.77
N PRO A 72 -7.53 11.19 33.10
CA PRO A 72 -8.06 10.92 31.77
C PRO A 72 -6.99 10.89 30.67
N ARG A 73 -5.72 11.21 30.98
CA ARG A 73 -4.61 11.10 30.03
C ARG A 73 -4.00 9.71 29.98
N ILE A 74 -4.25 8.87 31.00
CA ILE A 74 -3.68 7.53 31.07
C ILE A 74 -4.50 6.60 30.16
N PRO A 75 -3.85 5.85 29.25
CA PRO A 75 -4.54 4.93 28.37
C PRO A 75 -5.04 3.71 29.13
N VAL A 76 -6.26 3.28 28.81
CA VAL A 76 -6.92 2.13 29.44
C VAL A 76 -7.38 1.16 28.37
N LEU A 77 -7.01 -0.11 28.51
CA LEU A 77 -7.59 -1.22 27.78
C LEU A 77 -8.49 -2.03 28.71
N GLY A 78 -9.77 -2.19 28.35
CA GLY A 78 -10.67 -3.14 29.00
C GLY A 78 -10.88 -4.39 28.15
N VAL A 79 -10.69 -5.58 28.73
CA VAL A 79 -10.92 -6.86 28.04
C VAL A 79 -12.09 -7.59 28.69
N CYS A 80 -13.08 -8.03 27.90
CA CYS A 80 -14.28 -8.74 28.36
C CYS A 80 -15.01 -8.00 29.50
N LEU A 81 -14.88 -8.42 30.76
CA LEU A 81 -15.43 -7.69 31.92
C LEU A 81 -14.91 -6.24 31.98
N GLY A 82 -13.63 -6.01 31.68
CA GLY A 82 -13.06 -4.68 31.58
C GLY A 82 -13.73 -3.82 30.50
N HIS A 83 -14.05 -4.39 29.34
CA HIS A 83 -14.82 -3.71 28.28
C HIS A 83 -16.23 -3.35 28.76
N GLN A 84 -16.91 -4.29 29.42
CA GLN A 84 -18.26 -4.07 29.97
C GLN A 84 -18.27 -2.99 31.05
N LEU A 85 -17.24 -2.96 31.90
CA LEU A 85 -17.04 -1.90 32.90
C LEU A 85 -16.85 -0.54 32.24
N LEU A 86 -16.07 -0.46 31.16
CA LEU A 86 -15.90 0.77 30.39
C LEU A 86 -17.23 1.23 29.76
N GLY A 87 -18.03 0.31 29.21
CA GLY A 87 -19.37 0.63 28.71
C GLY A 87 -20.29 1.17 29.82
N LEU A 88 -20.32 0.50 30.98
CA LEU A 88 -21.11 0.92 32.14
C LEU A 88 -20.68 2.29 32.68
N HIS A 89 -19.37 2.55 32.76
CA HIS A 89 -18.82 3.83 33.20
C HIS A 89 -19.18 4.99 32.25
N ALA A 90 -19.37 4.67 30.96
CA ALA A 90 -19.87 5.62 29.97
C ALA A 90 -21.41 5.77 29.98
N GLY A 91 -22.11 5.11 30.89
CA GLY A 91 -23.57 5.17 31.03
C GLY A 91 -24.33 4.24 30.08
N ALA A 92 -23.66 3.33 29.38
CA ALA A 92 -24.36 2.29 28.63
C ALA A 92 -24.92 1.20 29.55
N ARG A 93 -25.95 0.51 29.07
CA ARG A 93 -26.49 -0.68 29.74
C ARG A 93 -25.63 -1.89 29.41
N VAL A 94 -25.49 -2.79 30.39
CA VAL A 94 -24.88 -4.10 30.21
C VAL A 94 -25.95 -5.15 30.51
N GLU A 95 -26.23 -6.01 29.55
CA GLU A 95 -27.32 -6.98 29.61
C GLU A 95 -26.90 -8.33 29.04
N VAL A 96 -27.73 -9.35 29.24
CA VAL A 96 -27.48 -10.68 28.66
C VAL A 96 -27.60 -10.57 27.14
N GLY A 97 -26.55 -10.98 26.43
CA GLY A 97 -26.51 -10.94 24.98
C GLY A 97 -27.50 -11.91 24.33
N PRO A 98 -27.82 -11.71 23.05
CA PRO A 98 -28.76 -12.57 22.31
C PRO A 98 -28.25 -14.02 22.18
N CYS A 99 -26.93 -14.21 22.21
CA CYS A 99 -26.28 -15.51 22.20
C CYS A 99 -25.27 -15.61 23.35
N ILE A 100 -25.35 -16.71 24.12
CA ILE A 100 -24.38 -17.01 25.17
C ILE A 100 -23.14 -17.67 24.52
N MET A 101 -21.98 -17.05 24.72
CA MET A 101 -20.74 -17.39 24.04
C MET A 101 -19.66 -17.77 25.06
N HIS A 102 -19.42 -19.08 25.28
CA HIS A 102 -18.34 -19.59 26.12
C HIS A 102 -17.43 -20.50 25.31
N GLY A 103 -16.19 -20.05 25.04
CA GLY A 103 -15.22 -20.81 24.27
C GLY A 103 -15.57 -20.96 22.79
N LYS A 104 -16.28 -19.97 22.22
CA LYS A 104 -16.70 -19.97 20.82
C LYS A 104 -15.92 -18.93 20.02
N GLN A 105 -15.70 -19.23 18.75
CA GLN A 105 -15.10 -18.28 17.80
C GLN A 105 -16.19 -17.65 16.95
N SER A 106 -16.07 -16.35 16.66
CA SER A 106 -16.91 -15.67 15.68
C SER A 106 -16.09 -14.68 14.86
N GLU A 107 -16.63 -14.28 13.71
CA GLU A 107 -16.12 -13.14 12.96
C GLU A 107 -16.71 -11.84 13.50
N ILE A 108 -15.92 -10.77 13.50
CA ILE A 108 -16.37 -9.41 13.82
C ILE A 108 -15.96 -8.48 12.68
N VAL A 109 -16.75 -7.43 12.47
CA VAL A 109 -16.43 -6.34 11.54
C VAL A 109 -16.03 -5.13 12.36
N HIS A 110 -14.90 -4.51 12.01
CA HIS A 110 -14.35 -3.35 12.72
C HIS A 110 -14.10 -2.15 11.81
N ASP A 111 -13.86 -0.98 12.39
CA ASP A 111 -13.63 0.27 11.64
C ASP A 111 -12.19 0.41 11.07
N GLY A 112 -11.26 -0.46 11.50
CA GLY A 112 -9.87 -0.49 11.01
C GLY A 112 -8.98 0.58 11.64
N THR A 113 -9.43 1.22 12.72
CA THR A 113 -8.72 2.30 13.42
C THR A 113 -8.28 1.87 14.82
N GLY A 114 -7.31 2.61 15.40
CA GLY A 114 -6.81 2.38 16.76
C GLY A 114 -6.34 0.93 16.96
N MET A 115 -6.96 0.21 17.88
CA MET A 115 -6.65 -1.19 18.19
C MET A 115 -6.72 -2.13 16.98
N PHE A 116 -7.50 -1.79 15.95
CA PHE A 116 -7.72 -2.63 14.76
C PHE A 116 -6.82 -2.29 13.57
N LEU A 117 -5.85 -1.39 13.75
CA LEU A 117 -4.95 -0.98 12.67
C LEU A 117 -4.16 -2.19 12.13
N GLY A 118 -4.22 -2.39 10.80
CA GLY A 118 -3.48 -3.44 10.10
C GLY A 118 -4.01 -4.86 10.32
N LEU A 119 -5.19 -5.03 10.94
CA LEU A 119 -5.81 -6.33 11.19
C LEU A 119 -6.79 -6.73 10.07
N PRO A 120 -7.02 -8.04 9.84
CA PRO A 120 -7.98 -8.51 8.85
C PRO A 120 -9.41 -8.09 9.21
N ASN A 121 -10.21 -7.71 8.20
CA ASN A 121 -11.61 -7.33 8.36
C ASN A 121 -12.47 -8.09 7.33
N PRO A 122 -13.33 -9.04 7.76
CA PRO A 122 -13.65 -9.41 9.14
C PRO A 122 -12.48 -10.08 9.90
N MET A 123 -12.49 -9.95 11.23
CA MET A 123 -11.51 -10.53 12.15
C MET A 123 -12.10 -11.72 12.92
N ARG A 124 -11.37 -12.82 13.06
CA ARG A 124 -11.77 -13.97 13.89
C ARG A 124 -11.36 -13.78 15.35
N VAL A 125 -12.32 -13.90 16.27
CA VAL A 125 -12.10 -13.66 17.71
C VAL A 125 -12.73 -14.73 18.60
N GLY A 126 -12.12 -15.00 19.76
CA GLY A 126 -12.62 -15.89 20.81
C GLY A 126 -13.49 -15.17 21.85
N ARG A 127 -14.71 -15.69 22.08
CA ARG A 127 -15.73 -15.11 22.97
C ARG A 127 -16.00 -16.01 24.19
N TYR A 128 -15.99 -15.41 25.38
CA TYR A 128 -16.25 -16.07 26.67
C TYR A 128 -17.15 -15.21 27.58
N HIS A 129 -18.24 -14.68 27.03
CA HIS A 129 -19.13 -13.76 27.73
C HIS A 129 -20.61 -14.12 27.53
N SER A 130 -21.40 -13.90 28.58
CA SER A 130 -22.86 -13.92 28.53
C SER A 130 -23.46 -12.52 28.49
N LEU A 131 -22.68 -11.51 28.91
CA LEU A 131 -23.09 -10.11 28.96
C LEU A 131 -22.49 -9.33 27.78
N VAL A 132 -23.20 -8.29 27.34
CA VAL A 132 -22.75 -7.38 26.27
C VAL A 132 -23.11 -5.93 26.62
N VAL A 133 -22.29 -5.00 26.13
CA VAL A 133 -22.63 -3.57 26.17
C VAL A 133 -23.70 -3.30 25.12
N ARG A 134 -24.80 -2.67 25.52
CA ARG A 134 -25.87 -2.25 24.60
C ARG A 134 -25.59 -0.83 24.10
N ALA A 135 -25.47 -0.70 22.78
CA ALA A 135 -25.46 0.57 22.08
C ALA A 135 -26.51 0.50 20.97
N ASP A 136 -27.64 1.19 21.17
CA ASP A 136 -28.76 1.23 20.23
C ASP A 136 -28.32 1.96 18.95
N GLU A 137 -28.68 1.44 17.77
CA GLU A 137 -28.24 2.01 16.47
C GLU A 137 -28.79 3.43 16.23
N ASP A 138 -29.94 3.75 16.83
CA ASP A 138 -30.64 5.04 16.67
C ASP A 138 -30.23 6.12 17.70
N ALA A 139 -29.39 5.77 18.67
CA ALA A 139 -28.98 6.67 19.76
C ALA A 139 -27.49 6.52 20.06
N GLU A 140 -26.66 7.31 19.38
CA GLU A 140 -25.22 7.37 19.64
C GLU A 140 -24.93 7.71 21.11
N ASN A 141 -24.02 6.96 21.74
CA ASN A 141 -23.57 7.28 23.09
C ASN A 141 -22.61 8.48 23.01
N PRO A 142 -22.85 9.59 23.74
CA PRO A 142 -22.00 10.78 23.63
C PRO A 142 -20.57 10.55 24.14
N ARG A 143 -20.33 9.51 24.95
CA ARG A 143 -19.05 9.24 25.60
C ARG A 143 -18.16 8.25 24.85
N PHE A 144 -18.71 7.39 24.00
CA PHE A 144 -17.90 6.44 23.23
C PHE A 144 -18.46 6.15 21.83
N THR A 145 -17.57 5.79 20.94
CA THR A 145 -17.85 5.26 19.61
C THR A 145 -17.70 3.74 19.63
N VAL A 146 -18.64 3.01 19.01
CA VAL A 146 -18.51 1.56 18.76
C VAL A 146 -17.56 1.34 17.59
N THR A 147 -16.51 0.56 17.78
CA THR A 147 -15.45 0.35 16.78
C THR A 147 -15.42 -1.05 16.19
N ALA A 148 -16.17 -2.01 16.76
CA ALA A 148 -16.40 -3.32 16.17
C ALA A 148 -17.75 -3.92 16.58
N ARG A 149 -18.34 -4.73 15.70
CA ARG A 149 -19.59 -5.47 15.94
C ARG A 149 -19.50 -6.93 15.50
N ALA A 150 -20.27 -7.79 16.17
CA ALA A 150 -20.52 -9.17 15.74
C ALA A 150 -21.72 -9.23 14.76
N PRO A 151 -21.94 -10.37 14.06
CA PRO A 151 -22.98 -10.49 13.03
C PRO A 151 -24.39 -10.22 13.56
N GLU A 152 -24.66 -10.55 14.83
CA GLU A 152 -25.94 -10.31 15.50
C GLU A 152 -26.05 -8.90 16.11
N GLY A 153 -25.10 -8.01 15.80
CA GLY A 153 -25.12 -6.60 16.16
C GLY A 153 -24.47 -6.26 17.51
N GLU A 154 -23.97 -7.26 18.26
CA GLU A 154 -23.39 -7.01 19.58
C GLU A 154 -22.15 -6.13 19.48
N VAL A 155 -21.99 -5.22 20.45
CA VAL A 155 -20.80 -4.37 20.55
C VAL A 155 -19.61 -5.24 20.92
N MET A 156 -18.64 -5.33 20.00
CA MET A 156 -17.43 -6.13 20.19
C MET A 156 -16.20 -5.27 20.53
N ALA A 157 -16.26 -3.97 20.24
CA ALA A 157 -15.29 -3.01 20.73
C ALA A 157 -15.85 -1.59 20.83
N LEU A 158 -15.29 -0.80 21.72
CA LEU A 158 -15.61 0.62 21.91
C LEU A 158 -14.35 1.46 22.14
N ARG A 159 -14.43 2.75 21.82
CA ARG A 159 -13.43 3.77 22.08
C ARG A 159 -14.08 5.00 22.69
N TYR A 160 -13.55 5.49 23.81
CA TYR A 160 -14.00 6.74 24.41
C TYR A 160 -13.68 7.94 23.51
N ASN A 161 -14.58 8.92 23.49
CA ASN A 161 -14.47 10.10 22.63
C ASN A 161 -13.58 11.20 23.23
N ASP A 162 -13.44 11.23 24.57
CA ASP A 162 -12.77 12.31 25.32
C ASP A 162 -11.42 11.91 25.95
N ARG A 163 -11.04 10.63 25.88
CA ARG A 163 -9.85 10.07 26.55
C ARG A 163 -9.39 8.77 25.86
N PRO A 164 -8.12 8.35 26.02
CA PRO A 164 -7.55 7.19 25.34
C PRO A 164 -7.96 5.87 26.01
N TRP A 165 -9.27 5.64 26.13
CA TRP A 165 -9.82 4.41 26.71
C TRP A 165 -10.51 3.60 25.64
N VAL A 166 -10.18 2.31 25.58
CA VAL A 166 -10.75 1.37 24.62
C VAL A 166 -11.11 0.08 25.32
N GLY A 167 -12.10 -0.63 24.79
CA GLY A 167 -12.41 -1.96 25.27
C GLY A 167 -12.73 -2.93 24.15
N VAL A 168 -12.38 -4.19 24.33
CA VAL A 168 -12.76 -5.32 23.47
C VAL A 168 -13.56 -6.35 24.26
N GLN A 169 -14.70 -6.78 23.73
CA GLN A 169 -15.58 -7.74 24.39
C GLN A 169 -15.05 -9.18 24.32
N PHE A 170 -14.22 -9.48 23.33
CA PHE A 170 -13.58 -10.77 23.11
C PHE A 170 -12.22 -10.87 23.83
N HIS A 171 -11.62 -12.07 23.81
CA HIS A 171 -10.37 -12.39 24.48
C HIS A 171 -9.20 -12.41 23.48
N PRO A 172 -8.44 -11.32 23.28
CA PRO A 172 -7.28 -11.29 22.39
C PRO A 172 -6.13 -12.21 22.84
N GLU A 173 -6.07 -12.55 24.13
CA GLU A 173 -5.10 -13.48 24.70
C GLU A 173 -5.44 -14.95 24.47
N SER A 174 -6.66 -15.26 24.00
CA SER A 174 -7.09 -16.63 23.74
C SER A 174 -6.50 -17.14 22.43
N VAL A 175 -6.15 -18.43 22.40
CA VAL A 175 -5.77 -19.15 21.17
C VAL A 175 -6.86 -19.10 20.09
N LEU A 176 -8.11 -18.84 20.48
CA LEU A 176 -9.24 -18.66 19.56
C LEU A 176 -9.22 -17.31 18.82
N THR A 177 -8.29 -16.40 19.15
CA THR A 177 -8.09 -15.11 18.48
C THR A 177 -6.70 -15.08 17.82
N PRO A 178 -6.54 -15.60 16.58
CA PRO A 178 -5.23 -15.74 15.93
C PRO A 178 -4.43 -14.44 15.83
N ASP A 179 -5.11 -13.33 15.56
CA ASP A 179 -4.50 -11.99 15.45
C ASP A 179 -4.48 -11.21 16.77
N GLY A 180 -4.77 -11.87 17.90
CA GLY A 180 -4.95 -11.21 19.19
C GLY A 180 -3.67 -10.58 19.74
N LEU A 181 -2.50 -11.21 19.53
CA LEU A 181 -1.22 -10.62 19.90
C LEU A 181 -0.89 -9.37 19.07
N ARG A 182 -1.26 -9.35 17.78
CA ARG A 182 -1.12 -8.17 16.91
C ARG A 182 -2.04 -7.04 17.37
N LEU A 183 -3.28 -7.38 17.74
CA LEU A 183 -4.23 -6.42 18.31
C LEU A 183 -3.69 -5.80 19.62
N LEU A 184 -3.16 -6.61 20.54
CA LEU A 184 -2.55 -6.11 21.77
C LEU A 184 -1.32 -5.24 21.51
N GLY A 185 -0.55 -5.55 20.45
CA GLY A 185 0.60 -4.75 20.01
C GLY A 185 0.26 -3.32 19.59
N ASN A 186 -1.02 -3.05 19.28
CA ASN A 186 -1.48 -1.69 18.98
C ASN A 186 -1.69 -0.84 20.26
N PHE A 187 -1.74 -1.43 21.46
CA PHE A 187 -1.93 -0.72 22.73
C PHE A 187 -0.58 -0.40 23.41
N PRO A 188 -0.37 0.83 23.94
CA PRO A 188 -1.29 1.97 23.94
C PRO A 188 -1.13 2.94 22.77
N GLN A 189 -0.11 2.77 21.92
CA GLN A 189 0.33 3.80 20.96
C GLN A 189 -0.76 4.17 19.95
N SER A 190 -1.50 3.19 19.43
CA SER A 190 -2.57 3.42 18.44
C SER A 190 -3.78 4.17 19.01
N ILE A 191 -3.95 4.17 20.33
CA ILE A 191 -5.11 4.78 21.01
C ILE A 191 -4.78 6.06 21.75
N LEU A 192 -3.50 6.24 22.12
CA LEU A 192 -3.05 7.46 22.77
C LEU A 192 -3.11 8.65 21.81
N GLY A 193 -3.02 8.39 20.50
CA GLY A 193 -2.63 9.41 19.55
C GLY A 193 -1.31 9.99 20.02
N THR A 194 -0.18 9.33 19.70
CA THR A 194 1.17 9.84 20.03
C THR A 194 1.18 11.36 19.97
N GLY A 195 1.44 12.01 21.11
CA GLY A 195 1.07 13.40 21.36
C GLY A 195 1.23 14.28 20.12
N ALA A 196 0.11 14.84 19.66
CA ALA A 196 -0.02 15.82 18.57
C ALA A 196 1.27 16.08 17.76
N GLU A 197 1.67 15.13 16.92
CA GLU A 197 1.61 15.44 15.51
C GLU A 197 0.35 14.76 15.01
N THR A 198 -0.73 15.51 15.13
CA THR A 198 -2.04 15.18 14.61
C THR A 198 -1.90 14.68 13.16
N SER A 199 -2.68 13.66 12.80
CA SER A 199 -2.97 13.38 11.38
C SER A 199 -3.80 14.49 10.73
N ASP A 200 -4.08 15.58 11.48
CA ASP A 200 -4.44 16.84 10.85
C ASP A 200 -3.29 17.30 9.96
N PHE A 201 -3.65 18.12 8.99
CA PHE A 201 -2.72 18.43 7.93
C PHE A 201 -1.56 19.32 8.41
N SER A 202 -1.73 20.10 9.47
CA SER A 202 -0.66 20.90 10.07
C SER A 202 0.45 20.04 10.65
N GLY A 203 0.11 18.98 11.40
CA GLY A 203 1.09 18.04 11.96
C GLY A 203 1.92 17.36 10.87
N ILE A 204 1.28 16.96 9.78
CA ILE A 204 1.96 16.40 8.59
C ILE A 204 2.97 17.40 8.02
N LEU A 205 2.59 18.67 7.85
CA LEU A 205 3.48 19.69 7.31
C LEU A 205 4.64 20.04 8.24
N GLU A 206 4.42 20.12 9.56
CA GLU A 206 5.48 20.37 10.53
C GLU A 206 6.57 19.30 10.48
N ARG A 207 6.16 18.04 10.42
CA ARG A 207 7.08 16.90 10.32
C ARG A 207 7.91 16.94 9.04
N LEU A 208 7.26 17.23 7.90
CA LEU A 208 7.97 17.42 6.64
C LEU A 208 8.93 18.61 6.67
N ALA A 209 8.55 19.71 7.34
CA ALA A 209 9.42 20.88 7.52
C ALA A 209 10.67 20.55 8.35
N ARG A 210 10.57 19.63 9.31
CA ARG A 210 11.70 19.07 10.08
C ARG A 210 12.50 18.01 9.32
N ARG A 211 12.11 17.68 8.07
CA ARG A 211 12.69 16.63 7.23
C ARG A 211 12.57 15.22 7.85
N GLU A 212 11.49 14.97 8.57
CA GLU A 212 11.22 13.68 9.19
C GLU A 212 10.24 12.84 8.34
N ASN A 213 10.47 11.54 8.26
CA ASN A 213 9.59 10.62 7.54
C ASN A 213 8.20 10.59 8.18
N LEU A 214 7.16 10.64 7.36
CA LEU A 214 5.78 10.47 7.83
C LEU A 214 5.57 9.09 8.44
N THR A 215 4.71 9.01 9.45
CA THR A 215 4.19 7.72 9.92
C THR A 215 3.24 7.13 8.88
N ALA A 216 2.88 5.85 9.03
CA ALA A 216 1.90 5.19 8.16
C ALA A 216 0.53 5.92 8.18
N GLU A 217 0.10 6.37 9.36
CA GLU A 217 -1.15 7.09 9.56
C GLU A 217 -1.12 8.45 8.85
N MET A 218 -0.03 9.20 9.01
CA MET A 218 0.16 10.50 8.35
C MET A 218 0.23 10.38 6.84
N ALA A 219 0.99 9.42 6.33
CA ALA A 219 1.09 9.18 4.90
C ALA A 219 -0.28 8.77 4.33
N ALA A 220 -0.99 7.85 4.99
CA ALA A 220 -2.33 7.44 4.57
C ALA A 220 -3.32 8.61 4.56
N ALA A 221 -3.38 9.39 5.64
CA ALA A 221 -4.27 10.55 5.76
C ALA A 221 -3.93 11.64 4.73
N GLY A 222 -2.64 11.98 4.60
CA GLY A 222 -2.15 12.98 3.67
C GLY A 222 -2.43 12.61 2.21
N PHE A 223 -2.07 11.41 1.78
CA PHE A 223 -2.34 11.00 0.40
C PHE A 223 -3.82 10.81 0.12
N ALA A 224 -4.63 10.35 1.09
CA ALA A 224 -6.08 10.30 0.94
C ALA A 224 -6.68 11.70 0.74
N ALA A 225 -6.34 12.66 1.61
CA ALA A 225 -6.85 14.03 1.51
C ALA A 225 -6.39 14.73 0.23
N LEU A 226 -5.16 14.47 -0.23
CA LEU A 226 -4.65 15.00 -1.50
C LEU A 226 -5.47 14.45 -2.69
N MET A 227 -5.66 13.13 -2.74
CA MET A 227 -6.37 12.46 -3.84
C MET A 227 -7.88 12.75 -3.84
N ASP A 228 -8.47 12.96 -2.67
CA ASP A 228 -9.88 13.34 -2.49
C ASP A 228 -10.16 14.82 -2.77
N GLY A 229 -9.12 15.64 -3.05
CA GLY A 229 -9.29 17.07 -3.28
C GLY A 229 -9.69 17.87 -2.03
N LYS A 230 -9.37 17.35 -0.84
CA LYS A 230 -9.68 17.99 0.46
C LYS A 230 -8.62 19.01 0.88
N MET A 231 -7.47 19.04 0.20
CA MET A 231 -6.39 20.02 0.46
C MET A 231 -6.59 21.28 -0.37
N THR A 232 -6.32 22.45 0.23
CA THR A 232 -6.17 23.68 -0.55
C THR A 232 -4.93 23.61 -1.45
N PRO A 233 -4.82 24.44 -2.50
CA PRO A 233 -3.62 24.47 -3.35
C PRO A 233 -2.32 24.72 -2.57
N ALA A 234 -2.36 25.63 -1.58
CA ALA A 234 -1.21 25.92 -0.71
C ALA A 234 -0.81 24.70 0.15
N GLN A 235 -1.81 24.00 0.68
CA GLN A 235 -1.60 22.77 1.45
C GLN A 235 -0.98 21.68 0.56
N ALA A 236 -1.62 21.36 -0.57
CA ALA A 236 -1.11 20.36 -1.51
C ALA A 236 0.31 20.68 -2.00
N GLY A 237 0.58 21.94 -2.37
CA GLY A 237 1.90 22.41 -2.76
C GLY A 237 2.94 22.23 -1.65
N GLY A 238 2.60 22.63 -0.41
CA GLY A 238 3.46 22.46 0.75
C GLY A 238 3.76 21.00 1.07
N PHE A 239 2.77 20.11 0.99
CA PHE A 239 2.94 18.67 1.21
C PHE A 239 3.87 18.05 0.18
N LEU A 240 3.63 18.30 -1.11
CA LEU A 240 4.46 17.77 -2.19
C LEU A 240 5.89 18.32 -2.14
N MET A 241 6.05 19.60 -1.80
CA MET A 241 7.38 20.19 -1.68
C MET A 241 8.11 19.68 -0.44
N GLY A 242 7.43 19.53 0.70
CA GLY A 242 7.99 18.98 1.92
C GLY A 242 8.54 17.57 1.72
N LEU A 243 7.75 16.69 1.09
CA LEU A 243 8.19 15.34 0.73
C LEU A 243 9.44 15.34 -0.15
N ARG A 244 9.45 16.17 -1.20
CA ARG A 244 10.60 16.26 -2.10
C ARG A 244 11.85 16.85 -1.45
N MET A 245 11.71 17.88 -0.60
CA MET A 245 12.85 18.50 0.10
C MET A 245 13.46 17.57 1.14
N LYS A 246 12.63 16.74 1.79
CA LYS A 246 13.06 15.68 2.69
C LYS A 246 13.73 14.53 1.94
N GLY A 247 13.19 14.19 0.77
CA GLY A 247 13.44 12.92 0.09
C GLY A 247 12.36 11.92 0.47
N GLU A 248 11.70 11.33 -0.52
CA GLU A 248 10.62 10.38 -0.31
C GLU A 248 11.15 9.05 0.24
N SER A 249 10.45 8.48 1.22
CA SER A 249 10.70 7.12 1.73
C SER A 249 9.84 6.08 1.02
N SER A 250 10.26 4.82 1.08
CA SER A 250 9.52 3.70 0.48
C SER A 250 8.13 3.50 1.09
N LEU A 251 7.97 3.78 2.40
CA LEU A 251 6.67 3.78 3.09
C LEU A 251 5.73 4.85 2.52
N GLU A 252 6.21 6.10 2.38
CA GLU A 252 5.40 7.19 1.85
C GLU A 252 4.97 6.91 0.40
N LEU A 253 5.88 6.41 -0.43
CA LEU A 253 5.59 6.07 -1.83
C LEU A 253 4.61 4.89 -1.93
N ALA A 254 4.69 3.91 -1.03
CA ALA A 254 3.73 2.81 -0.95
C ALA A 254 2.34 3.31 -0.55
N HIS A 255 2.23 4.22 0.43
CA HIS A 255 0.94 4.83 0.80
C HIS A 255 0.37 5.70 -0.32
N ALA A 256 1.20 6.45 -1.06
CA ALA A 256 0.77 7.17 -2.26
C ALA A 256 0.20 6.23 -3.33
N THR A 257 0.88 5.11 -3.57
CA THR A 257 0.47 4.08 -4.52
C THR A 257 -0.87 3.45 -4.14
N ARG A 258 -1.03 3.06 -2.86
CA ARG A 258 -2.30 2.53 -2.33
C ARG A 258 -3.43 3.55 -2.45
N ALA A 259 -3.18 4.81 -2.10
CA ALA A 259 -4.18 5.87 -2.16
C ALA A 259 -4.66 6.13 -3.60
N ALA A 260 -3.74 6.09 -4.58
CA ALA A 260 -4.05 6.21 -5.99
C ALA A 260 -4.84 4.99 -6.52
N LEU A 261 -4.38 3.77 -6.23
CA LEU A 261 -5.05 2.53 -6.66
C LEU A 261 -6.42 2.34 -6.01
N ALA A 262 -6.65 2.82 -4.79
CA ALA A 262 -7.94 2.77 -4.12
C ALA A 262 -9.00 3.66 -4.79
N ARG A 263 -8.56 4.66 -5.58
CA ARG A 263 -9.42 5.62 -6.28
C ARG A 263 -9.38 5.44 -7.81
N ALA A 264 -8.70 4.40 -8.27
CA ALA A 264 -8.62 4.10 -9.69
C ALA A 264 -9.88 3.35 -10.15
N VAL A 265 -10.27 3.57 -11.40
CA VAL A 265 -11.24 2.69 -12.07
C VAL A 265 -10.55 1.35 -12.28
N ARG A 266 -11.06 0.29 -11.64
CA ARG A 266 -10.41 -1.02 -11.68
C ARG A 266 -10.62 -1.70 -13.02
N VAL A 267 -9.59 -2.41 -13.48
CA VAL A 267 -9.66 -3.31 -14.64
C VAL A 267 -9.53 -4.73 -14.12
N ASP A 268 -10.68 -5.35 -13.81
CA ASP A 268 -10.75 -6.74 -13.33
C ASP A 268 -11.04 -7.72 -14.48
N GLY A 269 -11.07 -9.02 -14.22
CA GLY A 269 -11.43 -10.04 -15.22
C GLY A 269 -10.29 -10.53 -16.13
N ILE A 270 -9.04 -10.14 -15.83
CA ILE A 270 -7.84 -10.63 -16.49
C ILE A 270 -7.24 -11.75 -15.63
N SER A 271 -7.17 -12.97 -16.16
CA SER A 271 -6.66 -14.13 -15.42
C SER A 271 -5.23 -14.51 -15.81
N GLY A 272 -4.52 -15.15 -14.89
CA GLY A 272 -3.16 -15.66 -15.10
C GLY A 272 -2.07 -14.60 -15.02
N THR A 273 -0.87 -14.97 -15.47
CA THR A 273 0.31 -14.11 -15.42
C THR A 273 0.19 -12.97 -16.42
N THR A 274 0.38 -11.74 -15.92
CA THR A 274 0.39 -10.50 -16.68
C THR A 274 1.61 -9.66 -16.30
N ILE A 275 2.12 -8.88 -17.27
CA ILE A 275 3.23 -7.96 -17.08
C ILE A 275 2.87 -6.54 -17.52
N ASP A 276 3.47 -5.55 -16.86
CA ASP A 276 3.59 -4.19 -17.36
C ASP A 276 5.07 -3.85 -17.60
N VAL A 277 5.35 -3.13 -18.69
CA VAL A 277 6.68 -2.67 -19.08
C VAL A 277 6.59 -1.16 -19.26
N VAL A 278 7.13 -0.42 -18.31
CA VAL A 278 6.87 1.01 -18.18
C VAL A 278 8.05 1.72 -17.53
N GLY A 279 8.21 3.01 -17.81
CA GLY A 279 9.23 3.85 -17.18
C GLY A 279 8.61 5.09 -16.56
N THR A 280 9.34 5.76 -15.66
CA THR A 280 8.90 7.04 -15.08
C THR A 280 8.74 8.15 -16.13
N GLY A 281 9.42 8.02 -17.27
CA GLY A 281 9.61 9.06 -18.27
C GLY A 281 10.41 10.24 -17.74
N GLY A 282 10.61 11.24 -18.60
CA GLY A 282 11.28 12.48 -18.21
C GLY A 282 12.79 12.34 -17.98
N ASP A 283 13.41 11.33 -18.60
CA ASP A 283 14.86 11.18 -18.73
C ASP A 283 15.50 12.31 -19.57
N GLY A 284 14.69 13.01 -20.38
CA GLY A 284 15.13 14.10 -21.26
C GLY A 284 15.89 13.60 -22.50
N ARG A 285 15.82 12.30 -22.83
CA ARG A 285 16.64 11.70 -23.87
C ARG A 285 16.01 11.67 -25.26
N ASN A 286 14.72 11.99 -25.37
CA ASN A 286 13.98 11.92 -26.65
C ASN A 286 14.17 10.57 -27.37
N SER A 287 14.18 9.48 -26.62
CA SER A 287 14.25 8.13 -27.17
C SER A 287 12.98 7.77 -27.92
N PHE A 288 13.09 6.79 -28.82
CA PHE A 288 11.91 6.16 -29.43
C PHE A 288 11.09 5.41 -28.37
N ASN A 289 9.86 5.00 -28.71
CA ASN A 289 8.93 4.36 -27.76
C ASN A 289 9.31 2.89 -27.43
N CYS A 290 10.50 2.66 -26.86
CA CYS A 290 11.07 1.35 -26.57
C CYS A 290 10.13 0.48 -25.73
N SER A 291 9.65 0.97 -24.59
CA SER A 291 8.73 0.20 -23.73
C SER A 291 7.41 -0.17 -24.43
N THR A 292 6.98 0.59 -25.45
CA THR A 292 5.81 0.25 -26.28
C THR A 292 6.15 -0.85 -27.26
N ALA A 293 7.29 -0.75 -27.95
CA ALA A 293 7.81 -1.81 -28.82
C ALA A 293 7.98 -3.12 -28.05
N SER A 294 8.62 -3.09 -26.87
CA SER A 294 8.80 -4.27 -26.03
C SER A 294 7.48 -4.90 -25.60
N SER A 295 6.49 -4.09 -25.22
CA SER A 295 5.15 -4.57 -24.83
C SER A 295 4.44 -5.28 -25.98
N LEU A 296 4.48 -4.71 -27.18
CA LEU A 296 3.86 -5.30 -28.37
C LEU A 296 4.60 -6.58 -28.81
N THR A 297 5.92 -6.59 -28.74
CA THR A 297 6.72 -7.81 -29.01
C THR A 297 6.37 -8.93 -28.04
N LEU A 298 6.30 -8.66 -26.73
CA LEU A 298 5.90 -9.65 -25.72
C LEU A 298 4.49 -10.22 -25.99
N ALA A 299 3.53 -9.35 -26.33
CA ALA A 299 2.18 -9.78 -26.69
C ALA A 299 2.16 -10.64 -27.97
N GLY A 300 2.97 -10.28 -28.97
CA GLY A 300 3.18 -11.07 -30.18
C GLY A 300 3.85 -12.43 -29.95
N MET A 301 4.59 -12.58 -28.85
CA MET A 301 5.13 -13.86 -28.36
C MET A 301 4.10 -14.68 -27.57
N GLY A 302 2.95 -14.11 -27.23
CA GLY A 302 1.87 -14.78 -26.49
C GLY A 302 1.75 -14.41 -25.01
N TYR A 303 2.59 -13.51 -24.49
CA TYR A 303 2.50 -13.07 -23.09
C TYR A 303 1.45 -11.99 -22.91
N LYS A 304 0.68 -12.05 -21.81
CA LYS A 304 -0.34 -11.03 -21.53
C LYS A 304 0.30 -9.76 -20.98
N VAL A 305 0.17 -8.66 -21.71
CA VAL A 305 0.70 -7.35 -21.35
C VAL A 305 -0.43 -6.37 -21.08
N VAL A 306 -0.42 -5.77 -19.89
CA VAL A 306 -1.35 -4.73 -19.46
C VAL A 306 -0.58 -3.43 -19.30
N LYS A 307 -0.31 -2.75 -20.41
CA LYS A 307 0.58 -1.59 -20.40
C LYS A 307 -0.15 -0.38 -19.82
N HIS A 308 0.34 0.16 -18.70
CA HIS A 308 -0.15 1.44 -18.19
C HIS A 308 0.67 2.60 -18.77
N GLY A 309 0.01 3.70 -19.13
CA GLY A 309 0.74 4.83 -19.67
C GLY A 309 -0.08 6.09 -19.87
N ASN A 310 0.61 7.14 -20.28
CA ASN A 310 0.03 8.46 -20.52
C ASN A 310 0.50 9.03 -21.88
N ARG A 311 -0.06 10.17 -22.27
CA ARG A 311 0.47 11.01 -23.34
C ARG A 311 1.76 11.68 -22.88
N ALA A 312 2.58 12.10 -23.84
CA ALA A 312 3.81 12.81 -23.51
C ALA A 312 3.52 14.11 -22.73
N VAL A 313 4.28 14.32 -21.65
CA VAL A 313 4.34 15.60 -20.93
C VAL A 313 5.61 16.38 -21.28
N SER A 314 6.72 15.66 -21.53
CA SER A 314 8.03 16.24 -21.86
C SER A 314 8.76 15.57 -23.03
N SER A 315 8.35 14.38 -23.48
CA SER A 315 8.92 13.72 -24.66
C SER A 315 8.23 14.19 -25.94
N LYS A 316 8.84 13.95 -27.10
CA LYS A 316 8.26 14.30 -28.40
C LYS A 316 7.12 13.37 -28.85
N CYS A 317 7.04 12.16 -28.30
CA CYS A 317 6.01 11.17 -28.58
C CYS A 317 5.73 10.29 -27.35
N GLY A 318 4.51 10.31 -26.82
CA GLY A 318 4.11 9.45 -25.70
C GLY A 318 3.70 8.05 -26.18
N SER A 319 3.58 7.10 -25.24
CA SER A 319 3.11 5.75 -25.59
C SER A 319 1.69 5.78 -26.16
N ALA A 320 0.80 6.60 -25.61
CA ALA A 320 -0.56 6.76 -26.12
C ALA A 320 -0.57 7.33 -27.55
N ASP A 321 0.27 8.33 -27.82
CA ASP A 321 0.36 8.97 -29.14
C ASP A 321 0.89 8.01 -30.21
N ALA A 322 1.84 7.14 -29.84
CA ALA A 322 2.39 6.13 -30.72
C ALA A 322 1.37 5.00 -31.00
N LEU A 323 0.65 4.53 -29.97
CA LEU A 323 -0.35 3.47 -30.11
C LEU A 323 -1.55 3.91 -30.97
N GLU A 324 -2.03 5.14 -30.80
CA GLU A 324 -3.08 5.69 -31.68
C GLU A 324 -2.63 5.75 -33.13
N ALA A 325 -1.37 6.13 -33.38
CA ALA A 325 -0.81 6.19 -34.73
C ALA A 325 -0.65 4.78 -35.36
N LEU A 326 -0.56 3.73 -34.55
CA LEU A 326 -0.61 2.32 -34.97
C LEU A 326 -2.05 1.79 -35.12
N GLY A 327 -3.07 2.61 -34.88
CA GLY A 327 -4.48 2.22 -34.96
C GLY A 327 -5.02 1.49 -33.74
N ILE A 328 -4.29 1.48 -32.61
CA ILE A 328 -4.79 0.89 -31.36
C ILE A 328 -5.70 1.91 -30.65
N THR A 329 -6.95 1.53 -30.43
CA THR A 329 -7.94 2.35 -29.73
C THR A 329 -7.63 2.46 -28.24
N LEU A 330 -7.69 3.68 -27.70
CA LEU A 330 -7.61 3.94 -26.26
C LEU A 330 -8.99 3.72 -25.62
N GLU A 331 -9.26 2.50 -25.19
CA GLU A 331 -10.54 2.11 -24.57
C GLU A 331 -10.71 2.71 -23.17
N LYS A 332 -11.94 3.14 -22.86
CA LYS A 332 -12.35 3.70 -21.58
C LYS A 332 -13.08 2.67 -20.70
N ASP A 333 -13.78 1.72 -21.31
CA ASP A 333 -14.53 0.70 -20.59
C ASP A 333 -13.58 -0.38 -20.03
N PRO A 334 -13.47 -0.53 -18.69
CA PRO A 334 -12.61 -1.55 -18.07
C PRO A 334 -12.94 -2.97 -18.52
N VAL A 335 -14.20 -3.27 -18.83
CA VAL A 335 -14.62 -4.61 -19.30
C VAL A 335 -14.04 -4.89 -20.69
N LEU A 336 -14.11 -3.92 -21.59
CA LEU A 336 -13.55 -4.04 -22.93
C LEU A 336 -12.02 -4.09 -22.91
N VAL A 337 -11.36 -3.38 -21.98
CA VAL A 337 -9.92 -3.51 -21.74
C VAL A 337 -9.54 -4.96 -21.40
N ALA A 338 -10.26 -5.62 -20.50
CA ALA A 338 -10.00 -7.01 -20.15
C ALA A 338 -10.21 -7.96 -21.34
N GLU A 339 -11.23 -7.72 -22.17
CA GLU A 339 -11.49 -8.49 -23.39
C GLU A 339 -10.38 -8.30 -24.44
N MET A 340 -9.81 -7.10 -24.57
CA MET A 340 -8.66 -6.87 -25.45
C MET A 340 -7.44 -7.71 -25.05
N VAL A 341 -7.15 -7.81 -23.74
CA VAL A 341 -6.07 -8.68 -23.26
C VAL A 341 -6.34 -10.15 -23.61
N LYS A 342 -7.58 -10.63 -23.48
CA LYS A 342 -7.93 -12.01 -23.84
C LYS A 342 -7.76 -12.29 -25.33
N LYS A 343 -8.11 -11.34 -26.20
CA LYS A 343 -8.08 -11.51 -27.66
C LYS A 343 -6.68 -11.32 -28.24
N ARG A 344 -5.92 -10.34 -27.73
CA ARG A 344 -4.68 -9.85 -28.37
C ARG A 344 -3.43 -10.04 -27.52
N ASN A 345 -3.58 -10.55 -26.30
CA ASN A 345 -2.55 -10.54 -25.26
C ASN A 345 -2.04 -9.14 -24.91
N PHE A 346 -2.70 -8.08 -25.34
CA PHE A 346 -2.30 -6.70 -25.11
C PHE A 346 -3.51 -5.82 -24.85
N ALA A 347 -3.41 -4.97 -23.84
CA ALA A 347 -4.24 -3.78 -23.72
C ALA A 347 -3.41 -2.62 -23.19
N PHE A 348 -3.78 -1.42 -23.63
CA PHE A 348 -3.21 -0.19 -23.12
C PHE A 348 -4.21 0.51 -22.20
N ILE A 349 -3.78 0.79 -20.98
CA ILE A 349 -4.58 1.43 -19.95
C ILE A 349 -4.15 2.89 -19.89
N PHE A 350 -4.97 3.76 -20.45
CA PHE A 350 -4.66 5.18 -20.57
C PHE A 350 -4.95 5.91 -19.25
N ALA A 351 -3.90 6.33 -18.54
CA ALA A 351 -3.97 6.84 -17.17
C ALA A 351 -5.08 7.87 -16.90
N PRO A 352 -5.34 8.87 -17.78
CA PRO A 352 -6.41 9.85 -17.56
C PRO A 352 -7.82 9.26 -17.47
N TYR A 353 -8.08 8.11 -18.09
CA TYR A 353 -9.38 7.44 -18.01
C TYR A 353 -9.55 6.64 -16.73
N PHE A 354 -8.45 6.14 -16.16
CA PHE A 354 -8.48 5.21 -15.04
C PHE A 354 -8.10 5.83 -13.69
N HIS A 355 -7.60 7.07 -13.68
CA HIS A 355 -7.24 7.79 -12.44
C HIS A 355 -7.96 9.14 -12.31
N PRO A 356 -9.30 9.16 -12.15
CA PRO A 356 -10.07 10.40 -12.10
C PRO A 356 -9.66 11.33 -10.95
N SER A 357 -9.20 10.78 -9.81
CA SER A 357 -8.71 11.55 -8.67
C SER A 357 -7.51 12.46 -9.00
N PHE A 358 -6.78 12.18 -10.09
CA PHE A 358 -5.64 13.01 -10.49
C PHE A 358 -6.08 14.38 -11.03
N ALA A 359 -7.36 14.57 -11.36
CA ALA A 359 -7.92 15.90 -11.66
C ALA A 359 -7.74 16.89 -10.50
N ASN A 360 -7.75 16.40 -9.25
CA ASN A 360 -7.53 17.22 -8.05
C ASN A 360 -6.07 17.67 -7.88
N ILE A 361 -5.13 17.02 -8.57
CA ILE A 361 -3.69 17.16 -8.34
C ILE A 361 -3.01 17.81 -9.55
N GLY A 362 -3.57 17.61 -10.76
CA GLY A 362 -3.07 18.16 -12.01
C GLY A 362 -2.82 19.67 -11.97
N PRO A 363 -3.78 20.52 -11.53
CA PRO A 363 -3.60 21.96 -11.43
C PRO A 363 -2.43 22.36 -10.51
N VAL A 364 -2.36 21.76 -9.31
CA VAL A 364 -1.29 22.03 -8.34
C VAL A 364 0.08 21.66 -8.92
N ARG A 365 0.21 20.50 -9.57
CA ARG A 365 1.46 20.10 -10.21
C ARG A 365 1.88 21.05 -11.33
N LYS A 366 0.91 21.55 -12.12
CA LYS A 366 1.16 22.51 -13.19
C LYS A 366 1.64 23.86 -12.63
N GLU A 367 1.02 24.35 -11.55
CA GLU A 367 1.43 25.58 -10.86
C GLU A 367 2.82 25.45 -10.23
N MET A 368 3.11 24.32 -9.58
CA MET A 368 4.42 24.07 -8.98
C MET A 368 5.54 24.02 -10.02
N GLY A 369 5.27 23.50 -11.23
CA GLY A 369 6.25 23.47 -12.33
C GLY A 369 7.49 22.60 -12.09
N VAL A 370 7.54 21.85 -10.99
CA VAL A 370 8.69 21.03 -10.58
C VAL A 370 8.31 19.56 -10.40
N ARG A 371 9.28 18.66 -10.58
CA ARG A 371 9.11 17.21 -10.32
C ARG A 371 8.67 16.95 -8.87
N THR A 372 7.90 15.91 -8.63
CA THR A 372 7.52 15.43 -7.28
C THR A 372 7.43 13.91 -7.31
N LEU A 373 7.07 13.27 -6.20
CA LEU A 373 6.80 11.83 -6.14
C LEU A 373 5.85 11.33 -7.26
N PHE A 374 4.95 12.19 -7.78
CA PHE A 374 4.05 11.85 -8.88
C PHE A 374 4.76 11.55 -10.20
N ASN A 375 6.01 11.98 -10.36
CA ASN A 375 6.84 11.60 -11.49
C ASN A 375 7.34 10.14 -11.39
N ILE A 376 7.30 9.55 -10.19
CA ILE A 376 7.71 8.16 -9.94
C ILE A 376 6.48 7.26 -9.79
N LEU A 377 5.35 7.82 -9.37
CA LEU A 377 4.13 7.10 -9.01
C LEU A 377 3.45 6.36 -10.18
N GLY A 378 3.44 6.95 -11.38
CA GLY A 378 2.67 6.46 -12.54
C GLY A 378 2.86 4.98 -12.89
N PRO A 379 4.10 4.49 -12.99
CA PRO A 379 4.41 3.07 -13.19
C PRO A 379 3.85 2.10 -12.14
N MET A 380 3.62 2.55 -10.90
CA MET A 380 3.23 1.68 -9.78
C MET A 380 1.71 1.59 -9.57
N ILE A 381 0.94 2.40 -10.29
CA ILE A 381 -0.51 2.55 -10.08
C ILE A 381 -1.35 1.91 -11.19
N ASN A 382 -0.81 0.93 -11.90
CA ASN A 382 -1.57 0.22 -12.93
C ASN A 382 -2.86 -0.41 -12.35
N PRO A 383 -4.06 0.00 -12.79
CA PRO A 383 -5.34 -0.45 -12.22
C PRO A 383 -5.69 -1.91 -12.56
N ALA A 384 -5.00 -2.53 -13.52
CA ALA A 384 -5.10 -3.97 -13.79
C ALA A 384 -4.24 -4.82 -12.83
N ARG A 385 -3.39 -4.19 -12.01
CA ARG A 385 -2.56 -4.83 -10.96
C ARG A 385 -1.80 -6.05 -11.51
N PRO A 386 -0.87 -5.84 -12.44
CA PRO A 386 -0.15 -6.94 -13.06
C PRO A 386 0.61 -7.76 -12.01
N SER A 387 0.77 -9.06 -12.29
CA SER A 387 1.59 -9.93 -11.45
C SER A 387 3.09 -9.64 -11.56
N HIS A 388 3.52 -9.08 -12.69
CA HIS A 388 4.91 -8.81 -13.03
C HIS A 388 5.11 -7.36 -13.50
N LEU A 389 6.26 -6.76 -13.19
CA LEU A 389 6.56 -5.38 -13.56
C LEU A 389 8.02 -5.21 -13.99
N LEU A 390 8.27 -4.72 -15.19
CA LEU A 390 9.54 -4.12 -15.58
C LEU A 390 9.38 -2.60 -15.52
N MET A 391 9.99 -1.99 -14.51
CA MET A 391 9.90 -0.55 -14.24
C MET A 391 11.24 0.15 -14.44
N GLY A 392 11.28 1.11 -15.35
CA GLY A 392 12.42 2.00 -15.52
C GLY A 392 12.37 3.24 -14.63
N VAL A 393 13.54 3.70 -14.17
CA VAL A 393 13.72 4.99 -13.49
C VAL A 393 14.90 5.75 -14.09
N ALA A 394 14.76 7.07 -14.24
CA ALA A 394 15.78 7.92 -14.88
C ALA A 394 16.93 8.34 -13.93
N ARG A 395 17.06 7.73 -12.74
CA ARG A 395 18.06 8.08 -11.74
C ARG A 395 18.51 6.84 -10.95
N PRO A 396 19.81 6.56 -10.81
CA PRO A 396 20.30 5.34 -10.15
C PRO A 396 19.89 5.21 -8.69
N GLU A 397 19.71 6.32 -7.96
CA GLU A 397 19.26 6.32 -6.57
C GLU A 397 17.79 5.92 -6.41
N LEU A 398 16.97 6.04 -7.46
CA LEU A 398 15.56 5.64 -7.42
C LEU A 398 15.38 4.12 -7.54
N VAL A 399 16.38 3.39 -8.02
CA VAL A 399 16.30 1.93 -8.19
C VAL A 399 15.99 1.26 -6.86
N ASP A 400 16.73 1.63 -5.82
CA ASP A 400 16.61 1.01 -4.49
C ASP A 400 15.31 1.48 -3.80
N LEU A 401 15.01 2.79 -3.85
CA LEU A 401 13.78 3.35 -3.28
C LEU A 401 12.50 2.72 -3.85
N VAL A 402 12.45 2.57 -5.18
CA VAL A 402 11.29 1.96 -5.85
C VAL A 402 11.25 0.46 -5.56
N ALA A 403 12.39 -0.24 -5.56
CA ALA A 403 12.41 -1.66 -5.22
C ALA A 403 11.89 -1.90 -3.79
N GLU A 404 12.32 -1.12 -2.80
CA GLU A 404 11.80 -1.20 -1.43
C GLU A 404 10.30 -0.89 -1.35
N THR A 405 9.82 0.05 -2.16
CA THR A 405 8.39 0.38 -2.24
C THR A 405 7.58 -0.80 -2.78
N LEU A 406 8.08 -1.44 -3.84
CA LEU A 406 7.41 -2.55 -4.50
C LEU A 406 7.37 -3.84 -3.66
N LEU A 407 8.24 -4.00 -2.63
CA LEU A 407 8.10 -5.09 -1.65
C LEU A 407 6.76 -5.07 -0.91
N GLN A 408 6.11 -3.91 -0.84
CA GLN A 408 4.80 -3.77 -0.21
C GLN A 408 3.62 -3.92 -1.18
N SER A 409 3.90 -4.29 -2.44
CA SER A 409 2.94 -4.51 -3.52
C SER A 409 2.62 -6.00 -3.66
N PRO A 410 1.42 -6.40 -4.14
CA PRO A 410 1.10 -7.80 -4.42
C PRO A 410 1.82 -8.40 -5.65
N LEU A 411 2.88 -7.74 -6.15
CA LEU A 411 3.68 -8.22 -7.27
C LEU A 411 4.36 -9.55 -6.92
N GLN A 412 4.41 -10.47 -7.89
CA GLN A 412 5.13 -11.73 -7.75
C GLN A 412 6.61 -11.55 -8.07
N ARG A 413 6.91 -10.88 -9.19
CA ARG A 413 8.28 -10.56 -9.61
C ARG A 413 8.33 -9.19 -10.26
N ALA A 414 9.40 -8.45 -10.03
CA ALA A 414 9.63 -7.17 -10.70
C ALA A 414 11.11 -6.91 -10.95
N ALA A 415 11.41 -6.07 -11.92
CA ALA A 415 12.74 -5.49 -12.10
C ALA A 415 12.60 -3.97 -12.11
N VAL A 416 13.38 -3.29 -11.28
CA VAL A 416 13.57 -1.84 -11.36
C VAL A 416 14.91 -1.56 -12.01
N VAL A 417 14.95 -0.79 -13.10
CA VAL A 417 16.16 -0.57 -13.90
C VAL A 417 16.48 0.92 -14.07
N CYS A 418 17.77 1.23 -14.09
CA CYS A 418 18.30 2.52 -14.54
C CYS A 418 19.43 2.26 -15.52
N GLY A 419 19.18 2.49 -16.80
CA GLY A 419 20.13 2.26 -17.88
C GLY A 419 21.27 3.26 -17.88
N SER A 420 22.39 2.86 -18.49
CA SER A 420 23.51 3.76 -18.76
C SER A 420 23.04 5.00 -19.50
N GLY A 421 23.50 6.18 -19.06
CA GLY A 421 23.01 7.46 -19.53
C GLY A 421 21.74 7.96 -18.83
N ASN A 422 21.37 7.41 -17.67
CA ASN A 422 20.17 7.80 -16.92
C ASN A 422 18.86 7.55 -17.68
N TYR A 423 18.84 6.53 -18.52
CA TYR A 423 17.64 6.06 -19.22
C TYR A 423 16.75 5.28 -18.25
N ASP A 424 15.44 5.41 -18.41
CA ASP A 424 14.46 4.57 -17.73
C ASP A 424 14.16 3.29 -18.53
N GLU A 425 15.18 2.70 -19.14
CA GLU A 425 15.15 1.42 -19.83
C GLU A 425 16.51 0.72 -19.69
N VAL A 426 16.58 -0.56 -20.04
CA VAL A 426 17.86 -1.25 -20.30
C VAL A 426 18.39 -0.78 -21.65
N THR A 427 19.61 -0.25 -21.73
CA THR A 427 20.17 0.35 -22.95
C THR A 427 21.40 -0.39 -23.46
N PRO A 428 21.67 -0.39 -24.79
CA PRO A 428 22.94 -0.87 -25.33
C PRO A 428 24.14 0.00 -24.96
N ILE A 429 23.92 1.26 -24.55
CA ILE A 429 24.99 2.23 -24.25
C ILE A 429 26.03 1.65 -23.28
N GLY A 430 25.57 0.94 -22.25
CA GLY A 430 26.45 0.33 -21.26
C GLY A 430 25.69 -0.37 -20.13
N PRO A 431 26.39 -0.72 -19.03
CA PRO A 431 25.81 -1.46 -17.93
C PRO A 431 24.58 -0.77 -17.32
N THR A 432 23.58 -1.56 -16.95
CA THR A 432 22.34 -1.11 -16.33
C THR A 432 22.34 -1.49 -14.86
N LYS A 433 22.11 -0.51 -13.97
CA LYS A 433 21.85 -0.79 -12.54
C LYS A 433 20.43 -1.33 -12.41
N MET A 434 20.26 -2.47 -11.74
CA MET A 434 18.93 -3.00 -11.50
C MET A 434 18.74 -3.65 -10.14
N ALA A 435 17.49 -3.67 -9.69
CA ALA A 435 17.03 -4.41 -8.52
C ALA A 435 15.94 -5.39 -8.95
N LEU A 436 16.18 -6.69 -8.71
CA LEU A 436 15.20 -7.74 -8.94
C LEU A 436 14.41 -8.01 -7.66
N LEU A 437 13.10 -8.07 -7.79
CA LEU A 437 12.18 -8.47 -6.74
C LEU A 437 11.64 -9.85 -7.09
N GLN A 438 11.83 -10.80 -6.17
CA GLN A 438 11.26 -12.14 -6.30
C GLN A 438 11.07 -12.73 -4.90
N ASN A 439 9.89 -13.30 -4.64
CA ASN A 439 9.57 -13.98 -3.38
C ASN A 439 9.84 -13.11 -2.14
N GLY A 440 9.49 -11.82 -2.20
CA GLY A 440 9.65 -10.87 -1.10
C GLY A 440 11.10 -10.47 -0.81
N LYS A 441 12.05 -10.76 -1.72
CA LYS A 441 13.47 -10.39 -1.59
C LYS A 441 13.89 -9.47 -2.73
N ILE A 442 14.73 -8.49 -2.42
CA ILE A 442 15.42 -7.64 -3.38
C ILE A 442 16.81 -8.19 -3.62
N THR A 443 17.21 -8.32 -4.88
CA THR A 443 18.59 -8.64 -5.30
C THR A 443 19.09 -7.55 -6.22
N SER A 444 20.07 -6.77 -5.77
CA SER A 444 20.73 -5.75 -6.59
C SER A 444 21.75 -6.40 -7.51
N MET A 445 21.79 -5.97 -8.77
CA MET A 445 22.75 -6.47 -9.76
C MET A 445 22.98 -5.46 -10.88
N MET A 446 23.99 -5.74 -11.71
CA MET A 446 24.30 -5.01 -12.93
C MET A 446 24.04 -5.92 -14.12
N LEU A 447 23.46 -5.38 -15.19
CA LEU A 447 23.30 -6.07 -16.47
C LEU A 447 24.16 -5.38 -17.51
N ASP A 448 25.18 -6.06 -18.04
CA ASP A 448 26.00 -5.56 -19.14
C ASP A 448 25.51 -6.11 -20.49
N PRO A 449 25.05 -5.25 -21.44
CA PRO A 449 24.65 -5.69 -22.77
C PRO A 449 25.71 -6.49 -23.53
N GLN A 450 27.00 -6.25 -23.27
CA GLN A 450 28.09 -6.93 -23.96
C GLN A 450 28.13 -8.43 -23.66
N GLU A 451 27.69 -8.85 -22.47
CA GLU A 451 27.58 -10.26 -22.09
C GLU A 451 26.59 -11.05 -22.97
N PHE A 452 25.68 -10.34 -23.64
CA PHE A 452 24.68 -10.92 -24.55
C PHE A 452 24.99 -10.65 -26.04
N GLY A 453 26.23 -10.23 -26.34
CA GLY A 453 26.69 -9.93 -27.68
C GLY A 453 26.03 -8.68 -28.29
N ILE A 454 25.55 -7.75 -27.46
CA ILE A 454 25.00 -6.47 -27.92
C ILE A 454 26.11 -5.41 -27.85
N PRO A 455 26.54 -4.84 -28.99
CA PRO A 455 27.57 -3.82 -29.00
C PRO A 455 27.06 -2.51 -28.38
N SER A 456 27.98 -1.75 -27.80
CA SER A 456 27.67 -0.41 -27.28
C SER A 456 27.29 0.56 -28.41
N CYS A 457 26.37 1.47 -28.12
CA CYS A 457 25.94 2.53 -29.03
C CYS A 457 26.06 3.91 -28.37
N SER A 458 25.92 4.96 -29.16
CA SER A 458 25.84 6.33 -28.67
C SER A 458 24.41 6.70 -28.25
N VAL A 459 24.27 7.85 -27.58
CA VAL A 459 22.95 8.42 -27.26
C VAL A 459 22.19 8.82 -28.54
N ASP A 460 22.90 9.30 -29.55
CA ASP A 460 22.30 9.75 -30.81
C ASP A 460 21.72 8.58 -31.62
N ASP A 461 22.27 7.38 -31.48
CA ASP A 461 21.75 6.16 -32.10
C ASP A 461 20.37 5.74 -31.57
N LEU A 462 19.96 6.24 -30.41
CA LEU A 462 18.68 5.94 -29.76
C LEU A 462 17.68 7.10 -29.81
N ALA A 463 18.11 8.28 -30.27
CA ALA A 463 17.32 9.50 -30.27
C ALA A 463 16.38 9.59 -31.49
N VAL A 464 15.23 10.23 -31.30
CA VAL A 464 14.30 10.58 -32.38
C VAL A 464 13.98 12.08 -32.39
N SER A 465 13.84 12.63 -33.59
CA SER A 465 13.67 14.07 -33.82
C SER A 465 12.24 14.58 -33.64
N GLY A 466 11.22 13.70 -33.68
CA GLY A 466 9.81 14.07 -33.60
C GLY A 466 8.87 12.87 -33.52
N LYS A 467 7.56 13.14 -33.42
CA LYS A 467 6.49 12.12 -33.33
C LYS A 467 6.46 11.23 -34.56
N GLU A 468 6.57 11.83 -35.74
CA GLU A 468 6.53 11.15 -37.03
C GLU A 468 7.66 10.13 -37.15
N GLN A 469 8.89 10.53 -36.80
CA GLN A 469 10.04 9.62 -36.78
C GLN A 469 9.90 8.53 -35.72
N ALA A 470 9.41 8.85 -34.52
CA ALA A 470 9.19 7.87 -33.47
C ALA A 470 8.21 6.76 -33.89
N VAL A 471 7.12 7.14 -34.57
CA VAL A 471 6.12 6.21 -35.10
C VAL A 471 6.67 5.40 -36.28
N ALA A 472 7.45 6.02 -37.17
CA ALA A 472 8.10 5.31 -38.27
C ALA A 472 9.05 4.23 -37.74
N VAL A 473 9.97 4.61 -36.83
CA VAL A 473 10.88 3.68 -36.16
C VAL A 473 10.13 2.57 -35.44
N LEU A 474 9.04 2.88 -34.73
CA LEU A 474 8.24 1.86 -34.07
C LEU A 474 7.62 0.87 -35.07
N ASN A 475 7.16 1.33 -36.23
CA ASN A 475 6.69 0.44 -37.29
C ASN A 475 7.82 -0.46 -37.81
N ASP A 476 8.97 0.12 -38.16
CA ASP A 476 10.11 -0.63 -38.69
C ASP A 476 10.59 -1.69 -37.69
N ILE A 477 10.65 -1.36 -36.39
CA ILE A 477 11.01 -2.34 -35.34
C ILE A 477 9.99 -3.47 -35.27
N LEU A 478 8.70 -3.16 -35.33
CA LEU A 478 7.65 -4.16 -35.28
C LEU A 478 7.63 -5.06 -36.53
N ASP A 479 8.18 -4.60 -37.66
CA ASP A 479 8.40 -5.38 -38.87
C ASP A 479 9.77 -6.09 -38.89
N GLY A 480 10.59 -5.93 -37.83
CA GLY A 480 11.92 -6.52 -37.70
C GLY A 480 13.01 -5.85 -38.54
N GLN A 481 12.78 -4.62 -39.00
CA GLN A 481 13.65 -3.85 -39.91
C GLN A 481 14.10 -2.49 -39.36
N GLY A 482 13.94 -2.25 -38.05
CA GLY A 482 14.33 -0.99 -37.41
C GLY A 482 15.84 -0.75 -37.34
N PRO A 483 16.27 0.48 -36.96
CA PRO A 483 17.68 0.78 -36.70
C PRO A 483 18.27 -0.19 -35.67
N ARG A 484 19.47 -0.71 -35.95
CA ARG A 484 20.05 -1.83 -35.18
C ARG A 484 20.15 -1.56 -33.68
N ALA A 485 20.67 -0.39 -33.28
CA ALA A 485 20.81 -0.02 -31.86
C ALA A 485 19.44 0.03 -31.15
N MET A 486 18.41 0.53 -31.82
CA MET A 486 17.05 0.61 -31.27
C MET A 486 16.42 -0.78 -31.17
N MET A 487 16.63 -1.67 -32.15
CA MET A 487 16.21 -3.07 -32.05
C MET A 487 16.92 -3.79 -30.90
N ASP A 488 18.23 -3.62 -30.76
CA ASP A 488 19.00 -4.22 -29.66
C ASP A 488 18.53 -3.71 -28.28
N MET A 489 18.14 -2.43 -28.18
CA MET A 489 17.49 -1.89 -26.97
C MET A 489 16.15 -2.57 -26.67
N VAL A 490 15.33 -2.83 -27.68
CA VAL A 490 14.08 -3.60 -27.50
C VAL A 490 14.38 -5.03 -27.08
N VAL A 491 15.39 -5.68 -27.66
CA VAL A 491 15.84 -7.03 -27.27
C VAL A 491 16.21 -7.10 -25.79
N LEU A 492 16.97 -6.13 -25.28
CA LEU A 492 17.36 -6.08 -23.86
C LEU A 492 16.13 -6.03 -22.93
N ASN A 493 15.18 -5.15 -23.21
CA ASN A 493 13.99 -4.97 -22.37
C ASN A 493 13.02 -6.16 -22.51
N VAL A 494 12.86 -6.71 -23.71
CA VAL A 494 12.05 -7.93 -23.93
C VAL A 494 12.70 -9.13 -23.24
N GLY A 495 14.02 -9.29 -23.33
CA GLY A 495 14.74 -10.38 -22.69
C GLY A 495 14.63 -10.34 -21.17
N LEU A 496 14.80 -9.17 -20.56
CA LEU A 496 14.59 -9.00 -19.12
C LEU A 496 13.13 -9.27 -18.72
N ALA A 497 12.16 -8.84 -19.52
CA ALA A 497 10.75 -9.13 -19.27
C ALA A 497 10.43 -10.63 -19.37
N ILE A 498 11.01 -11.35 -20.34
CA ILE A 498 10.90 -12.83 -20.42
C ILE A 498 11.52 -13.47 -19.19
N TYR A 499 12.69 -13.01 -18.73
CA TYR A 499 13.32 -13.54 -17.51
C TYR A 499 12.43 -13.37 -16.26
N LEU A 500 11.68 -12.26 -16.18
CA LEU A 500 10.66 -12.08 -15.14
C LEU A 500 9.48 -13.03 -15.29
N LEU A 501 9.05 -13.33 -16.51
CA LEU A 501 7.89 -14.20 -16.77
C LEU A 501 8.21 -15.70 -16.67
N GLU A 502 9.44 -16.10 -17.00
CA GLU A 502 9.89 -17.49 -17.12
C GLU A 502 10.89 -17.84 -16.00
N GLU A 503 10.39 -18.23 -14.83
CA GLU A 503 11.19 -18.41 -13.60
C GLU A 503 12.40 -19.35 -13.74
N LYS A 504 12.32 -20.35 -14.62
CA LYS A 504 13.36 -21.37 -14.79
C LYS A 504 14.32 -21.09 -15.93
N MET A 505 14.13 -19.99 -16.67
CA MET A 505 14.92 -19.67 -17.85
C MET A 505 16.11 -18.78 -17.47
N ASP A 506 17.29 -19.12 -17.99
CA ASP A 506 18.46 -18.26 -17.81
C ASP A 506 18.35 -16.97 -18.64
N MET A 507 18.99 -15.90 -18.15
CA MET A 507 18.92 -14.58 -18.77
C MET A 507 19.44 -14.59 -20.22
N ALA A 508 20.49 -15.37 -20.53
CA ALA A 508 21.07 -15.41 -21.87
C ALA A 508 20.11 -16.05 -22.89
N LEU A 509 19.43 -17.12 -22.52
CA LEU A 509 18.37 -17.73 -23.33
C LEU A 509 17.18 -16.79 -23.50
N CYS A 510 16.79 -16.04 -22.46
CA CYS A 510 15.76 -15.01 -22.56
C CYS A 510 16.13 -13.94 -23.59
N MET A 511 17.38 -13.45 -23.56
CA MET A 511 17.90 -12.47 -24.52
C MET A 511 17.95 -13.04 -25.95
N ALA A 512 18.33 -14.30 -26.12
CA ALA A 512 18.33 -14.96 -27.43
C ALA A 512 16.91 -15.07 -28.02
N ARG A 513 15.92 -15.47 -27.20
CA ARG A 513 14.50 -15.52 -27.62
C ARG A 513 13.95 -14.14 -27.94
N ALA A 514 14.32 -13.13 -27.15
CA ALA A 514 13.97 -11.75 -27.44
C ALA A 514 14.54 -11.27 -28.79
N ARG A 515 15.81 -11.62 -29.08
CA ARG A 515 16.46 -11.31 -30.37
C ARG A 515 15.71 -11.93 -31.54
N GLU A 516 15.38 -13.21 -31.45
CA GLU A 516 14.60 -13.91 -32.48
C GLU A 516 13.22 -13.25 -32.69
N ALA A 517 12.50 -12.95 -31.60
CA ALA A 517 11.18 -12.35 -31.65
C ALA A 517 11.18 -10.93 -32.27
N VAL A 518 12.14 -10.09 -31.88
CA VAL A 518 12.29 -8.72 -32.43
C VAL A 518 12.68 -8.79 -33.90
N SER A 519 13.65 -9.62 -34.27
CA SER A 519 14.06 -9.77 -35.69
C SER A 519 12.97 -10.38 -36.57
N ALA A 520 12.12 -11.25 -36.02
CA ALA A 520 10.99 -11.83 -36.75
C ALA A 520 9.75 -10.90 -36.83
N GLY A 521 9.80 -9.72 -36.21
CA GLY A 521 8.69 -8.76 -36.25
C GLY A 521 7.40 -9.29 -35.60
N VAL A 522 7.49 -10.15 -34.58
CA VAL A 522 6.30 -10.82 -34.04
C VAL A 522 5.31 -9.85 -33.40
N GLY A 523 5.76 -8.68 -32.96
CA GLY A 523 4.90 -7.63 -32.40
C GLY A 523 3.86 -7.09 -33.40
N ARG A 524 4.13 -7.16 -34.72
CA ARG A 524 3.18 -6.78 -35.78
C ARG A 524 1.88 -7.59 -35.71
N LYS A 525 1.94 -8.85 -35.27
CA LYS A 525 0.77 -9.73 -35.13
C LYS A 525 -0.31 -9.15 -34.21
N VAL A 526 0.08 -8.36 -33.22
CA VAL A 526 -0.84 -7.73 -32.26
C VAL A 526 -1.76 -6.72 -32.94
N LEU A 527 -1.27 -6.03 -33.97
CA LEU A 527 -2.04 -5.02 -34.70
C LEU A 527 -3.11 -5.64 -35.62
N HIS A 528 -2.88 -6.88 -36.07
CA HIS A 528 -3.77 -7.59 -37.01
C HIS A 528 -4.75 -8.55 -36.33
N ALA A 529 -4.62 -8.76 -35.02
CA ALA A 529 -5.55 -9.56 -34.22
C ALA A 529 -6.85 -8.77 -33.98
N ALA A 530 -7.65 -8.53 -35.03
CA ALA A 530 -8.90 -7.77 -34.93
C ALA A 530 -9.94 -8.50 -34.08
#